data_AF-A0A290XEB9-F1
#
_entry.id   AF-A0A290XEB9-F1
#
_cell.length_a   1.000
_cell.length_b   1.000
_cell.length_c   1.000
_cell.angle_alpha   90.00
_cell.angle_beta   90.00
_cell.angle_gamma   90.00
#
_symmetry.space_group_name_H-M   'P 1'
#
loop_
_entity.id
_entity.type
_entity.pdbx_description
1 polymer ?
#
loop_
_entity_poly.entity_id
_entity_poly.type
_entity_poly.pdbx_seq_one_letter_code
_entity_poly.pdbx_strand_id
1 'polypeptide(L)'
;MKGNTIAIALASLLVGGVAVGAYHNSREVVAPIAGTADDDARGTDAAAQARDTLDFADVVDVRPITETGQLYATVLGSEPIRETVTSSAPREVCEDVVVQERLPERDGNVGGTVAGALIGGLVGNQVGGGNGRKLATAAGATAGGFIGNRVDRNHVGGRVVERVDRQCRTVQDSSQSSRVVAYNVSYRNPDGTTGSMRTDAKPGNRILLGDEQRTVGYDVTYVYDGTERTVRMDERPEDRLPVINGRVMTATLDSETETETVRQ
;
A
#
# COMPACT_ATOMS: atom_id res chain seq x y z
N MET A 1 14.70 -13.14 12.11
CA MET A 1 14.79 -14.16 11.04
C MET A 1 15.57 -13.56 9.88
N LYS A 2 16.57 -14.28 9.38
CA LYS A 2 17.62 -13.83 8.45
C LYS A 2 17.05 -13.43 7.08
N GLY A 3 17.57 -12.35 6.51
CA GLY A 3 17.36 -11.98 5.12
C GLY A 3 18.12 -12.90 4.18
N ASN A 4 17.47 -13.27 3.07
CA ASN A 4 18.08 -13.97 1.95
C ASN A 4 17.93 -13.11 0.68
N THR A 5 19.02 -12.44 0.32
CA THR A 5 19.28 -11.84 -0.98
C THR A 5 19.85 -12.92 -1.91
N ILE A 6 19.18 -13.25 -3.02
CA ILE A 6 19.77 -14.08 -4.09
C ILE A 6 19.40 -13.52 -5.48
N ALA A 7 20.48 -13.10 -6.15
CA ALA A 7 20.84 -13.19 -7.57
C ALA A 7 19.90 -12.68 -8.68
N ILE A 8 20.44 -11.69 -9.38
CA ILE A 8 20.10 -11.22 -10.73
C ILE A 8 20.55 -12.28 -11.75
N ALA A 9 19.64 -12.69 -12.64
CA ALA A 9 19.95 -13.54 -13.79
C ALA A 9 19.57 -12.84 -15.10
N LEU A 10 20.62 -12.33 -15.74
CA LEU A 10 20.93 -12.21 -17.17
C LEU A 10 19.80 -12.22 -18.23
N ALA A 11 19.83 -11.12 -18.98
CA ALA A 11 19.23 -10.85 -20.29
C ALA A 11 19.11 -12.04 -21.26
N SER A 12 17.92 -12.20 -21.82
CA SER A 12 17.67 -12.94 -23.06
C SER A 12 17.10 -11.99 -24.12
N LEU A 13 17.89 -11.84 -25.18
CA LEU A 13 17.64 -11.04 -26.38
C LEU A 13 16.69 -11.81 -27.30
N LEU A 14 15.44 -11.37 -27.42
CA LEU A 14 14.44 -11.94 -28.34
C LEU A 14 14.26 -11.02 -29.54
N VAL A 15 15.05 -11.27 -30.58
CA VAL A 15 14.85 -10.71 -31.92
C VAL A 15 13.82 -11.59 -32.62
N GLY A 16 12.55 -11.17 -32.58
CA GLY A 16 11.47 -11.73 -33.39
C GLY A 16 11.24 -10.85 -34.62
N GLY A 17 11.88 -11.20 -35.74
CA GLY A 17 11.61 -10.58 -37.04
C GLY A 17 10.30 -11.10 -37.63
N VAL A 18 9.40 -10.18 -38.00
CA VAL A 18 8.18 -10.50 -38.74
C VAL A 18 8.49 -10.35 -40.24
N ALA A 19 8.44 -11.45 -40.98
CA ALA A 19 8.49 -11.44 -42.44
C ALA A 19 7.07 -11.18 -42.99
N VAL A 20 6.89 -10.09 -43.73
CA VAL A 20 5.70 -9.86 -44.56
C VAL A 20 6.08 -10.23 -45.99
N GLY A 21 5.42 -11.27 -46.52
CA GLY A 21 5.54 -11.68 -47.92
C GLY A 21 4.70 -10.76 -48.81
N ALA A 22 5.29 -10.30 -49.91
CA ALA A 22 4.57 -9.71 -51.03
C ALA A 22 4.63 -10.64 -52.24
N TYR A 23 3.44 -10.84 -52.80
CA TYR A 23 3.09 -11.75 -53.87
C TYR A 23 3.66 -11.34 -55.24
N HIS A 24 3.81 -12.34 -56.10
CA HIS A 24 4.23 -12.30 -57.51
C HIS A 24 3.49 -11.28 -58.40
N ASN A 25 4.17 -10.77 -59.43
CA ASN A 25 3.62 -10.84 -60.79
C ASN A 25 4.72 -10.79 -61.87
N SER A 26 4.75 -11.81 -62.71
CA SER A 26 5.64 -11.96 -63.86
C SER A 26 5.04 -11.24 -65.07
N ARG A 27 5.84 -10.43 -65.77
CA ARG A 27 5.67 -10.20 -67.21
C ARG A 27 7.04 -10.19 -67.88
N GLU A 28 7.21 -11.18 -68.76
CA GLU A 28 8.29 -11.25 -69.74
C GLU A 28 8.29 -10.00 -70.61
N VAL A 29 9.47 -9.48 -70.92
CA VAL A 29 9.65 -8.58 -72.07
C VAL A 29 10.78 -9.11 -72.94
N VAL A 30 10.35 -9.49 -74.13
CA VAL A 30 11.09 -9.90 -75.32
C VAL A 30 11.92 -8.72 -75.85
N ALA A 31 13.17 -8.97 -76.21
CA ALA A 31 13.95 -8.05 -77.04
C ALA A 31 13.52 -8.14 -78.52
N PRO A 32 13.56 -7.02 -79.25
CA PRO A 32 14.15 -7.11 -80.59
C PRO A 32 15.06 -5.93 -80.99
N ILE A 33 16.10 -6.35 -81.71
CA ILE A 33 16.96 -5.73 -82.73
C ILE A 33 16.45 -4.50 -83.51
N ALA A 34 17.36 -3.52 -83.60
CA ALA A 34 17.78 -2.66 -84.74
C ALA A 34 16.76 -1.96 -85.66
N GLY A 35 16.93 -0.64 -85.81
CA GLY A 35 16.48 0.18 -86.93
C GLY A 35 17.23 1.51 -86.99
N THR A 36 17.96 1.75 -88.08
CA THR A 36 18.61 3.02 -88.46
C THR A 36 17.64 3.91 -89.22
N ALA A 37 17.63 5.22 -88.95
CA ALA A 37 17.40 6.28 -89.94
C ALA A 37 17.74 7.67 -89.34
N ASP A 38 18.55 8.43 -90.08
CA ASP A 38 18.77 9.87 -89.94
C ASP A 38 17.47 10.67 -90.10
N ASP A 39 17.35 11.79 -89.38
CA ASP A 39 16.81 13.03 -89.96
C ASP A 39 17.27 14.25 -89.13
N ASP A 40 18.02 15.12 -89.80
CA ASP A 40 18.35 16.49 -89.40
C ASP A 40 17.05 17.32 -89.28
N ALA A 41 16.83 17.96 -88.13
CA ALA A 41 15.99 19.15 -88.07
C ALA A 41 16.45 20.07 -86.92
N ARG A 42 17.30 21.02 -87.27
CA ARG A 42 17.45 22.29 -86.54
C ARG A 42 16.09 23.01 -86.58
N GLY A 43 15.40 23.05 -85.45
CA GLY A 43 14.24 23.89 -85.19
C GLY A 43 14.48 24.65 -83.90
N THR A 44 14.98 25.87 -84.00
CA THR A 44 15.03 26.84 -82.91
C THR A 44 13.63 27.36 -82.63
N ASP A 45 12.86 26.62 -81.85
CA ASP A 45 11.64 27.15 -81.22
C ASP A 45 11.95 27.37 -79.74
N ALA A 46 12.63 28.49 -79.50
CA ALA A 46 12.70 29.16 -78.21
C ALA A 46 11.32 29.75 -77.89
N ALA A 47 10.33 28.89 -77.69
CA ALA A 47 9.19 29.16 -76.84
C ALA A 47 9.39 28.29 -75.61
N ALA A 48 10.31 28.73 -74.75
CA ALA A 48 10.39 28.32 -73.37
C ALA A 48 9.02 28.61 -72.75
N GLN A 49 8.14 27.61 -72.83
CA GLN A 49 6.99 27.52 -71.97
C GLN A 49 7.60 27.62 -70.57
N ALA A 50 7.34 28.73 -69.90
CA ALA A 50 7.44 28.86 -68.46
C ALA A 50 6.48 27.83 -67.85
N ARG A 51 6.85 26.56 -67.96
CA ARG A 51 6.46 25.55 -67.01
C ARG A 51 7.18 26.02 -65.77
N ASP A 52 6.41 26.63 -64.89
CA ASP A 52 6.75 26.85 -63.50
C ASP A 52 7.28 25.50 -62.98
N THR A 53 8.58 25.30 -63.15
CA THR A 53 9.23 24.04 -62.83
C THR A 53 9.45 24.22 -61.35
N LEU A 54 8.52 23.67 -60.56
CA LEU A 54 8.64 23.68 -59.12
C LEU A 54 9.98 23.03 -58.81
N ASP A 55 10.92 23.84 -58.35
CA ASP A 55 12.20 23.37 -57.88
C ASP A 55 11.99 22.68 -56.54
N PHE A 56 12.80 21.66 -56.27
CA PHE A 56 12.74 20.92 -55.01
C PHE A 56 14.12 20.78 -54.40
N ALA A 57 14.16 20.83 -53.08
CA ALA A 57 15.31 20.48 -52.28
C ALA A 57 15.13 19.07 -51.71
N ASP A 58 16.18 18.25 -51.75
CA ASP A 58 16.16 16.90 -51.17
C ASP A 58 16.43 16.98 -49.66
N VAL A 59 15.56 16.38 -48.83
CA VAL A 59 15.73 16.33 -47.38
C VAL A 59 16.71 15.23 -47.01
N VAL A 60 17.70 15.56 -46.17
CA VAL A 60 18.79 14.64 -45.79
C VAL A 60 18.72 14.24 -44.32
N ASP A 61 18.26 15.13 -43.43
CA ASP A 61 18.08 14.83 -42.00
C ASP A 61 16.87 15.59 -41.43
N VAL A 62 16.15 14.94 -40.51
CA VAL A 62 14.96 15.51 -39.84
C VAL A 62 15.07 15.22 -38.36
N ARG A 63 15.37 16.26 -37.58
CA ARG A 63 15.51 16.15 -36.12
C ARG A 63 14.31 16.78 -35.42
N PRO A 64 13.52 16.02 -34.65
CA PRO A 64 12.40 16.58 -33.89
C PRO A 64 12.93 17.49 -32.78
N ILE A 65 12.22 18.59 -32.57
CA ILE A 65 12.41 19.52 -31.46
C ILE A 65 11.34 19.21 -30.44
N THR A 66 11.74 18.75 -29.26
CA THR A 66 10.83 18.42 -28.17
C THR A 66 10.86 19.47 -27.07
N GLU A 67 9.70 19.72 -26.47
CA GLU A 67 9.53 20.54 -25.29
C GLU A 67 8.90 19.73 -24.17
N THR A 68 9.33 19.96 -22.93
CA THR A 68 8.76 19.34 -21.74
C THR A 68 7.52 20.11 -21.29
N GLY A 69 6.36 19.47 -21.36
CA GLY A 69 5.08 20.00 -20.87
C GLY A 69 4.50 19.13 -19.76
N GLN A 70 3.60 19.70 -18.96
CA GLN A 70 2.87 18.93 -17.96
C GLN A 70 1.70 18.17 -18.61
N LEU A 71 1.64 16.86 -18.36
CA LEU A 71 0.56 16.00 -18.83
C LEU A 71 -0.52 15.87 -17.76
N TYR A 72 -1.74 16.30 -18.13
CA TYR A 72 -2.93 16.17 -17.31
C TYR A 72 -3.88 15.12 -17.87
N ALA A 73 -4.56 14.40 -16.97
CA ALA A 73 -5.67 13.52 -17.30
C ALA A 73 -6.97 13.97 -16.61
N THR A 74 -8.09 13.64 -17.23
CA THR A 74 -9.43 13.89 -16.68
C THR A 74 -9.82 12.76 -15.73
N VAL A 75 -10.26 13.10 -14.53
CA VAL A 75 -10.69 12.09 -13.54
C VAL A 75 -12.07 11.57 -13.91
N LEU A 76 -12.21 10.25 -13.98
CA LEU A 76 -13.48 9.55 -14.22
C LEU A 76 -14.14 9.14 -12.90
N GLY A 77 -13.35 8.73 -11.91
CA GLY A 77 -13.85 8.31 -10.60
C GLY A 77 -12.75 8.19 -9.54
N SER A 78 -13.17 8.21 -8.28
CA SER A 78 -12.26 8.04 -7.13
C SER A 78 -12.90 7.16 -6.05
N GLU A 79 -12.31 6.00 -5.79
CA GLU A 79 -12.75 5.05 -4.77
C GLU A 79 -11.85 5.15 -3.53
N PRO A 80 -12.38 5.43 -2.33
CA PRO A 80 -11.57 5.53 -1.13
C PRO A 80 -11.11 4.16 -0.63
N ILE A 81 -9.82 4.04 -0.31
CA ILE A 81 -9.24 2.90 0.40
C ILE A 81 -9.30 3.20 1.90
N ARG A 82 -9.97 2.35 2.67
CA ARG A 82 -10.14 2.50 4.11
C ARG A 82 -9.29 1.49 4.86
N GLU A 83 -8.69 1.93 5.96
CA GLU A 83 -8.01 1.09 6.92
C GLU A 83 -8.78 1.13 8.24
N THR A 84 -9.01 -0.04 8.83
CA THR A 84 -9.66 -0.17 10.15
C THR A 84 -8.60 -0.54 11.17
N VAL A 85 -8.47 0.30 12.21
CA VAL A 85 -7.60 0.05 13.35
C VAL A 85 -8.47 -0.38 14.51
N THR A 86 -8.20 -1.57 15.05
CA THR A 86 -8.80 -2.04 16.30
C THR A 86 -7.86 -1.70 17.45
N SER A 87 -8.36 -0.96 18.44
CA SER A 87 -7.66 -0.70 19.69
C SER A 87 -8.36 -1.45 20.81
N SER A 88 -7.59 -2.19 21.62
CA SER A 88 -8.10 -2.83 22.83
C SER A 88 -7.44 -2.26 24.07
N ALA A 89 -8.24 -1.98 25.09
CA ALA A 89 -7.78 -1.52 26.40
C ALA A 89 -8.36 -2.44 27.47
N PRO A 90 -7.52 -3.08 28.32
CA PRO A 90 -8.02 -3.84 29.45
C PRO A 90 -8.56 -2.88 30.51
N ARG A 91 -9.75 -3.16 31.03
CA ARG A 91 -10.24 -2.55 32.27
C ARG A 91 -10.57 -3.62 33.29
N GLU A 92 -10.32 -3.31 34.55
CA GLU A 92 -10.64 -4.19 35.67
C GLU A 92 -12.07 -3.92 36.13
N VAL A 93 -12.88 -4.96 36.17
CA VAL A 93 -14.24 -4.91 36.71
C VAL A 93 -14.24 -5.75 37.98
N CYS A 94 -14.41 -5.07 39.11
CA CYS A 94 -14.53 -5.70 40.43
C CYS A 94 -15.99 -5.76 40.86
N GLU A 95 -16.41 -6.92 41.34
CA GLU A 95 -17.71 -7.16 41.94
C GLU A 95 -17.53 -7.72 43.36
N ASP A 96 -18.32 -7.21 44.30
CA ASP A 96 -18.31 -7.67 45.68
C ASP A 96 -19.28 -8.87 45.77
N VAL A 97 -18.74 -10.07 45.98
CA VAL A 97 -19.50 -11.32 46.01
C VAL A 97 -19.52 -11.84 47.45
N VAL A 98 -20.70 -12.20 47.94
CA VAL A 98 -20.85 -12.81 49.27
C VAL A 98 -20.48 -14.28 49.17
N VAL A 99 -19.37 -14.67 49.80
CA VAL A 99 -18.93 -16.07 49.90
C VAL A 99 -19.18 -16.60 51.30
N GLN A 100 -19.51 -17.89 51.38
CA GLN A 100 -19.69 -18.59 52.65
C GLN A 100 -18.41 -19.36 52.98
N GLU A 101 -17.64 -18.88 53.95
CA GLU A 101 -16.44 -19.56 54.43
C GLU A 101 -16.70 -20.25 55.77
N ARG A 102 -16.23 -21.49 55.91
CA ARG A 102 -16.22 -22.24 57.17
C ARG A 102 -14.85 -22.03 57.83
N LEU A 103 -14.81 -21.35 58.97
CA LEU A 103 -13.55 -21.10 59.67
C LEU A 103 -12.89 -22.41 60.14
N PRO A 104 -11.54 -22.48 60.16
CA PRO A 104 -10.84 -23.63 60.73
C PRO A 104 -11.06 -23.71 62.23
N GLU A 105 -11.41 -24.91 62.69
CA GLU A 105 -11.63 -25.25 64.11
C GLU A 105 -10.32 -24.99 64.88
N ARG A 106 -10.33 -24.07 65.85
CA ARG A 106 -9.19 -23.90 66.76
C ARG A 106 -9.32 -24.96 67.84
N ASP A 107 -8.56 -26.04 67.70
CA ASP A 107 -8.45 -27.05 68.73
C ASP A 107 -8.03 -26.42 70.07
N GLY A 108 -8.84 -26.71 71.08
CA GLY A 108 -8.73 -26.18 72.43
C GLY A 108 -7.36 -26.42 73.04
N ASN A 109 -6.78 -25.31 73.48
CA ASN A 109 -5.60 -25.15 74.31
C ASN A 109 -5.41 -26.24 75.39
N VAL A 110 -4.74 -27.36 75.04
CA VAL A 110 -4.31 -28.42 75.98
C VAL A 110 -3.28 -27.90 77.01
N GLY A 111 -2.71 -26.71 76.79
CA GLY A 111 -1.70 -26.11 77.68
C GLY A 111 -2.24 -25.61 79.04
N GLY A 112 -3.54 -25.33 79.16
CA GLY A 112 -4.11 -24.75 80.39
C GLY A 112 -4.25 -25.75 81.55
N THR A 113 -4.42 -27.03 81.26
CA THR A 113 -4.78 -28.05 82.26
C THR A 113 -3.57 -28.56 83.05
N VAL A 114 -2.36 -28.50 82.48
CA VAL A 114 -1.14 -29.01 83.12
C VAL A 114 -0.64 -28.09 84.23
N ALA A 115 -0.84 -26.77 84.09
CA ALA A 115 -0.37 -25.79 85.10
C ALA A 115 -1.19 -25.83 86.41
N GLY A 116 -2.49 -26.11 86.34
CA GLY A 116 -3.38 -26.14 87.52
C GLY A 116 -3.05 -27.28 88.49
N ALA A 117 -2.58 -28.43 87.98
CA ALA A 117 -2.24 -29.59 88.79
C ALA A 117 -1.00 -29.36 89.68
N LEU A 118 -0.03 -28.58 89.20
CA LEU A 118 1.22 -28.33 89.93
C LEU A 118 1.00 -27.37 91.11
N ILE A 119 0.17 -26.34 90.93
CA ILE A 119 -0.12 -25.36 91.98
C ILE A 119 -0.96 -26.00 93.09
N GLY A 120 -1.93 -26.85 92.77
CA GLY A 120 -2.75 -27.57 93.76
C GLY A 120 -1.97 -28.59 94.60
N GLY A 121 -0.97 -29.26 94.02
CA GLY A 121 -0.17 -30.27 94.70
C GLY A 121 0.80 -29.71 95.75
N LEU A 122 1.31 -28.49 95.55
CA LEU A 122 2.28 -27.87 96.47
C LEU A 122 1.62 -27.24 97.70
N VAL A 123 0.42 -26.68 97.57
CA VAL A 123 -0.31 -26.06 98.70
C VAL A 123 -0.87 -27.13 99.64
N GLY A 124 -1.32 -28.28 99.13
CA GLY A 124 -1.87 -29.37 99.93
C GLY A 124 -0.87 -30.08 100.88
N ASN A 125 0.44 -29.93 100.63
CA ASN A 125 1.49 -30.61 101.41
C ASN A 125 1.90 -29.87 102.69
N GLN A 126 1.43 -28.63 102.91
CA GLN A 126 1.84 -27.78 104.05
C GLN A 126 0.86 -27.81 105.23
N VAL A 127 -0.33 -28.39 105.08
CA VAL A 127 -1.35 -28.43 106.14
C VAL A 127 -1.44 -29.86 106.71
N GLY A 128 -0.73 -30.12 107.82
CA GLY A 128 -0.93 -31.33 108.65
C GLY A 128 0.31 -32.20 108.89
N GLY A 129 0.54 -32.57 110.14
CA GLY A 129 1.57 -33.53 110.56
C GLY A 129 1.02 -34.96 110.70
N GLY A 130 1.87 -35.96 110.40
CA GLY A 130 1.55 -37.39 110.56
C GLY A 130 1.07 -38.10 109.28
N ASN A 131 0.73 -39.39 109.40
CA ASN A 131 0.33 -40.29 108.28
C ASN A 131 -0.90 -39.79 107.48
N GLY A 132 -1.64 -38.80 107.98
CA GLY A 132 -2.73 -38.14 107.25
C GLY A 132 -2.29 -37.29 106.05
N ARG A 133 -1.03 -36.87 105.98
CA ARG A 133 -0.52 -35.98 104.90
C ARG A 133 -0.48 -36.64 103.53
N LYS A 134 -0.22 -37.96 103.48
CA LYS A 134 -0.16 -38.73 102.22
C LYS A 134 -1.55 -38.94 101.60
N LEU A 135 -2.58 -39.06 102.44
CA LEU A 135 -3.96 -39.19 102.00
C LEU A 135 -4.54 -37.88 101.44
N ALA A 136 -4.20 -36.73 102.06
CA ALA A 136 -4.68 -35.42 101.63
C ALA A 136 -4.13 -35.01 100.25
N THR A 137 -2.85 -35.26 99.97
CA THR A 137 -2.24 -34.93 98.66
C THR A 137 -2.81 -35.78 97.52
N ALA A 138 -3.10 -37.07 97.77
CA ALA A 138 -3.72 -37.95 96.77
C ALA A 138 -5.19 -37.58 96.48
N ALA A 139 -5.91 -37.09 97.48
CA ALA A 139 -7.29 -36.59 97.33
C ALA A 139 -7.35 -35.25 96.58
N GLY A 140 -6.41 -34.33 96.83
CA GLY A 140 -6.35 -33.02 96.16
C GLY A 140 -6.08 -33.10 94.65
N ALA A 141 -5.20 -34.01 94.22
CA ALA A 141 -4.87 -34.18 92.80
C ALA A 141 -6.03 -34.82 91.99
N THR A 142 -6.81 -35.70 92.62
CA THR A 142 -7.95 -36.37 91.96
C THR A 142 -9.20 -35.49 91.91
N ALA A 143 -9.42 -34.60 92.88
CA ALA A 143 -10.50 -33.61 92.84
C ALA A 143 -10.28 -32.54 91.74
N GLY A 144 -9.04 -32.13 91.49
CA GLY A 144 -8.70 -31.16 90.44
C GLY A 144 -8.87 -31.68 89.01
N GLY A 145 -8.79 -33.00 88.80
CA GLY A 145 -8.90 -33.62 87.47
C GLY A 145 -10.34 -33.82 86.96
N PHE A 146 -11.33 -33.89 87.86
CA PHE A 146 -12.71 -34.22 87.46
C PHE A 146 -13.55 -33.03 87.02
N ILE A 147 -13.15 -31.80 87.34
CA ILE A 147 -13.90 -30.58 86.96
C ILE A 147 -13.52 -30.11 85.54
N GLY A 148 -12.36 -30.51 85.01
CA GLY A 148 -11.86 -30.04 83.71
C GLY A 148 -12.62 -30.57 82.48
N ASN A 149 -13.40 -31.66 82.61
CA ASN A 149 -13.99 -32.35 81.46
C ASN A 149 -15.46 -31.97 81.15
N ARG A 150 -15.94 -30.81 81.64
CA ARG A 150 -17.33 -30.37 81.38
C ARG A 150 -17.46 -29.00 80.73
N VAL A 151 -16.37 -28.27 80.53
CA VAL A 151 -16.39 -26.99 79.82
C VAL A 151 -16.30 -27.14 78.30
N ASP A 152 -15.97 -28.34 77.80
CA ASP A 152 -15.75 -28.58 76.37
C ASP A 152 -16.93 -29.29 75.68
N ARG A 153 -18.15 -28.73 75.80
CA ARG A 153 -19.34 -29.25 75.09
C ARG A 153 -20.07 -28.23 74.22
N ASN A 154 -19.46 -27.08 74.00
CA ASN A 154 -19.93 -26.13 72.99
C ASN A 154 -18.92 -26.09 71.85
N HIS A 155 -18.71 -27.23 71.19
CA HIS A 155 -18.15 -27.26 69.85
C HIS A 155 -19.21 -26.63 68.92
N VAL A 156 -19.12 -25.31 68.75
CA VAL A 156 -19.79 -24.59 67.66
C VAL A 156 -19.03 -24.93 66.37
N GLY A 157 -19.28 -26.14 65.88
CA GLY A 157 -18.72 -26.61 64.62
C GLY A 157 -19.11 -25.65 63.49
N GLY A 158 -18.07 -25.09 62.86
CA GLY A 158 -18.14 -24.36 61.60
C GLY A 158 -19.29 -23.34 61.49
N ARG A 159 -19.26 -22.25 62.26
CA ARG A 159 -20.07 -21.06 61.96
C ARG A 159 -19.81 -20.66 60.51
N VAL A 160 -20.80 -20.83 59.64
CA VAL A 160 -20.77 -20.27 58.28
C VAL A 160 -20.82 -18.77 58.45
N VAL A 161 -19.71 -18.10 58.14
CA VAL A 161 -19.66 -16.64 58.12
C VAL A 161 -19.73 -16.19 56.67
N GLU A 162 -20.57 -15.20 56.43
CA GLU A 162 -20.60 -14.49 55.17
C GLU A 162 -19.41 -13.52 55.16
N ARG A 163 -18.52 -13.70 54.18
CA ARG A 163 -17.46 -12.74 53.89
C ARG A 163 -17.76 -12.13 52.53
N VAL A 164 -17.64 -10.81 52.44
CA VAL A 164 -17.64 -10.11 51.16
C VAL A 164 -16.25 -10.25 50.57
N ASP A 165 -16.14 -11.01 49.50
CA ASP A 165 -14.91 -11.15 48.72
C ASP A 165 -15.03 -10.30 47.46
N ARG A 166 -14.05 -9.42 47.24
CA ARG A 166 -13.95 -8.62 46.02
C ARG A 166 -13.33 -9.45 44.92
N GLN A 167 -14.14 -9.84 43.93
CA GLN A 167 -13.66 -10.57 42.76
C GLN A 167 -13.45 -9.57 41.61
N CYS A 168 -12.21 -9.44 41.17
CA CYS A 168 -11.86 -8.60 40.03
C CYS A 168 -11.56 -9.47 38.81
N ARG A 169 -12.12 -9.11 37.66
CA ARG A 169 -11.78 -9.71 36.37
C ARG A 169 -11.41 -8.65 35.36
N THR A 170 -10.42 -8.94 34.53
CA THR A 170 -10.04 -8.09 33.41
C THR A 170 -10.98 -8.33 32.24
N VAL A 171 -11.65 -7.28 31.78
CA VAL A 171 -12.43 -7.30 30.55
C VAL A 171 -11.71 -6.48 29.49
N GLN A 172 -11.72 -6.94 28.24
CA GLN A 172 -11.18 -6.19 27.12
C GLN A 172 -12.30 -5.39 26.47
N ASP A 173 -12.20 -4.07 26.49
CA ASP A 173 -12.93 -3.25 25.53
C ASP A 173 -12.16 -3.25 24.23
N SER A 174 -12.88 -3.36 23.12
CA SER A 174 -12.32 -3.10 21.81
C SER A 174 -13.10 -1.98 21.15
N SER A 175 -12.38 -1.06 20.52
CA SER A 175 -12.94 0.01 19.70
C SER A 175 -12.33 -0.08 18.32
N GLN A 176 -13.16 0.11 17.30
CA GLN A 176 -12.73 0.11 15.90
C GLN A 176 -12.85 1.52 15.35
N SER A 177 -11.80 2.00 14.70
CA SER A 177 -11.80 3.27 13.98
C SER A 177 -11.39 3.04 12.53
N SER A 178 -12.18 3.56 11.59
CA SER A 178 -11.89 3.46 10.15
C SER A 178 -11.55 4.82 9.58
N ARG A 179 -10.44 4.90 8.85
CA ARG A 179 -9.99 6.13 8.18
C ARG A 179 -9.63 5.86 6.73
N VAL A 180 -9.82 6.86 5.87
CA VAL A 180 -9.37 6.79 4.47
C VAL A 180 -7.86 7.00 4.45
N VAL A 181 -7.14 6.11 3.76
CA VAL A 181 -5.68 6.13 3.65
C VAL A 181 -5.17 6.40 2.25
N ALA A 182 -6.05 6.32 1.25
CA ALA A 182 -5.76 6.62 -0.16
C ALA A 182 -7.03 6.56 -1.01
N TYR A 183 -6.87 6.84 -2.30
CA TYR A 183 -7.89 6.72 -3.32
C TYR A 183 -7.34 5.96 -4.53
N ASN A 184 -8.12 5.00 -5.03
CA ASN A 184 -7.95 4.46 -6.38
C ASN A 184 -8.68 5.39 -7.35
N VAL A 185 -7.93 5.98 -8.27
CA VAL A 185 -8.43 6.98 -9.20
C VAL A 185 -8.43 6.39 -10.60
N SER A 186 -9.58 6.37 -11.27
CA SER A 186 -9.66 6.09 -12.69
C SER A 186 -9.65 7.39 -13.47
N TYR A 187 -8.91 7.43 -14.58
CA TYR A 187 -8.72 8.64 -15.37
C TYR A 187 -8.71 8.35 -16.87
N ARG A 188 -8.93 9.40 -17.66
CA ARG A 188 -8.84 9.42 -19.11
C ARG A 188 -7.72 10.36 -19.56
N ASN A 189 -6.81 9.84 -20.37
CA ASN A 189 -5.74 10.57 -21.02
C ASN A 189 -6.27 11.42 -22.18
N PRO A 190 -5.52 12.45 -22.65
CA PRO A 190 -5.89 13.25 -23.81
C PRO A 190 -6.06 12.43 -25.10
N ASP A 191 -5.32 11.33 -25.25
CA ASP A 191 -5.42 10.38 -26.37
C ASP A 191 -6.69 9.50 -26.32
N GLY A 192 -7.51 9.66 -25.27
CA GLY A 192 -8.75 8.92 -25.06
C GLY A 192 -8.59 7.60 -24.30
N THR A 193 -7.37 7.12 -24.09
CA THR A 193 -7.09 5.91 -23.30
C THR A 193 -7.43 6.12 -21.83
N THR A 194 -7.70 5.02 -21.11
CA THR A 194 -8.05 5.07 -19.69
C THR A 194 -7.00 4.37 -18.85
N GLY A 195 -6.70 4.93 -17.69
CA GLY A 195 -5.78 4.33 -16.72
C GLY A 195 -6.36 4.39 -15.31
N SER A 196 -5.62 3.80 -14.36
CA SER A 196 -5.88 3.97 -12.94
C SER A 196 -4.59 4.20 -12.18
N MET A 197 -4.68 4.96 -11.09
CA MET A 197 -3.55 5.19 -10.19
C MET A 197 -4.00 5.35 -8.75
N ARG A 198 -3.06 5.16 -7.82
CA ARG A 198 -3.30 5.42 -6.40
C ARG A 198 -2.86 6.85 -6.06
N THR A 199 -3.68 7.55 -5.29
CA THR A 199 -3.38 8.88 -4.75
C THR A 199 -3.57 8.90 -3.24
N ASP A 200 -2.82 9.73 -2.52
CA ASP A 200 -2.91 9.82 -1.06
C ASP A 200 -4.05 10.75 -0.60
N ALA A 201 -4.45 11.68 -1.46
CA ALA A 201 -5.55 12.62 -1.21
C ALA A 201 -6.63 12.47 -2.28
N LYS A 202 -7.86 12.90 -1.96
CA LYS A 202 -8.98 12.85 -2.90
C LYS A 202 -8.66 13.73 -4.12
N PRO A 203 -8.68 13.19 -5.35
CA PRO A 203 -8.41 13.98 -6.53
C PRO A 203 -9.53 14.97 -6.82
N GLY A 204 -9.21 16.04 -7.55
CA GLY A 204 -10.19 16.93 -8.18
C GLY A 204 -10.69 16.34 -9.51
N ASN A 205 -11.08 17.23 -10.43
CA ASN A 205 -11.57 16.82 -11.76
C ASN A 205 -10.45 16.46 -12.75
N ARG A 206 -9.20 16.79 -12.41
CA ARG A 206 -8.01 16.50 -13.21
C ARG A 206 -6.86 16.08 -12.31
N ILE A 207 -5.95 15.29 -12.86
CA ILE A 207 -4.72 14.85 -12.19
C ILE A 207 -3.52 15.14 -13.07
N LEU A 208 -2.43 15.55 -12.44
CA LEU A 208 -1.12 15.64 -13.08
C LEU A 208 -0.52 14.24 -13.13
N LEU A 209 -0.24 13.73 -14.33
CA LEU A 209 0.43 12.45 -14.52
C LEU A 209 1.95 12.57 -14.50
N GLY A 210 2.46 13.78 -14.71
CA GLY A 210 3.89 14.10 -14.73
C GLY A 210 4.21 14.99 -15.91
N ASP A 211 5.45 14.89 -16.38
CA ASP A 211 5.93 15.60 -17.55
C ASP A 211 5.87 14.71 -18.80
N GLU A 212 5.58 15.31 -19.94
CA GLU A 212 5.58 14.70 -21.26
C GLU A 212 6.46 15.51 -22.20
N GLN A 213 7.14 14.82 -23.12
CA GLN A 213 7.84 15.47 -24.23
C GLN A 213 6.91 15.62 -25.41
N ARG A 214 6.60 16.85 -25.78
CA ARG A 214 5.81 17.17 -26.96
C ARG A 214 6.72 17.65 -28.08
N THR A 215 6.59 17.09 -29.28
CA THR A 215 7.25 17.64 -30.47
C THR A 215 6.58 18.97 -30.84
N VAL A 216 7.38 20.03 -30.92
CA VAL A 216 6.93 21.39 -31.25
C VAL A 216 7.42 21.87 -32.61
N GLY A 217 8.31 21.10 -33.25
CA GLY A 217 8.79 21.38 -34.60
C GLY A 217 9.92 20.43 -34.98
N TYR A 218 10.58 20.76 -36.10
CA TYR A 218 11.64 19.97 -36.70
C TYR A 218 12.75 20.89 -37.19
N ASP A 219 14.01 20.53 -36.89
CA ASP A 219 15.17 21.08 -37.59
C ASP A 219 15.44 20.15 -38.79
N VAL A 220 15.22 20.68 -39.99
CA VAL A 220 15.26 19.95 -41.26
C VAL A 220 16.50 20.36 -42.04
N THR A 221 17.37 19.40 -42.31
CA THR A 221 18.55 19.60 -43.15
C THR A 221 18.26 19.13 -44.56
N TYR A 222 18.47 20.00 -45.54
CA TYR A 222 18.17 19.75 -46.94
C TYR A 222 19.34 20.16 -47.84
N VAL A 223 19.40 19.58 -49.05
CA VAL A 223 20.36 19.94 -50.09
C VAL A 223 19.61 20.58 -51.26
N TYR A 224 20.05 21.78 -51.65
CA TYR A 224 19.59 22.48 -52.85
C TYR A 224 20.78 23.13 -53.53
N ASP A 225 20.91 22.94 -54.85
CA ASP A 225 22.07 23.35 -55.64
C ASP A 225 23.42 22.87 -55.05
N GLY A 226 23.45 21.63 -54.57
CA GLY A 226 24.63 21.00 -53.98
C GLY A 226 25.09 21.61 -52.65
N THR A 227 24.31 22.53 -52.07
CA THR A 227 24.59 23.15 -50.77
C THR A 227 23.63 22.61 -49.71
N GLU A 228 24.19 22.13 -48.60
CA GLU A 228 23.43 21.72 -47.42
C GLU A 228 23.01 22.92 -46.58
N ARG A 229 21.75 22.96 -46.17
CA ARG A 229 21.16 24.03 -45.34
C ARG A 229 20.20 23.43 -44.32
N THR A 230 20.01 24.11 -43.19
CA THR A 230 19.04 23.72 -42.17
C THR A 230 17.95 24.79 -42.04
N VAL A 231 16.69 24.34 -41.95
CA VAL A 231 15.52 25.20 -41.72
C VAL A 231 14.66 24.61 -40.60
N ARG A 232 13.99 25.47 -39.84
CA ARG A 232 13.03 25.06 -38.83
C ARG A 232 11.62 25.02 -39.42
N MET A 233 10.91 23.93 -39.18
CA MET A 233 9.55 23.71 -39.64
C MET A 233 8.65 23.28 -38.48
N ASP A 234 7.38 23.64 -38.51
CA ASP A 234 6.41 23.28 -37.47
C ASP A 234 5.91 21.83 -37.64
N GLU A 235 5.79 21.39 -38.89
CA GLU A 235 5.35 20.05 -39.27
C GLU A 235 6.49 19.20 -39.80
N ARG A 236 6.31 17.88 -39.77
CA ARG A 236 7.31 16.95 -40.31
C ARG A 236 7.32 17.09 -41.84
N PRO A 237 8.48 17.40 -42.46
CA PRO A 237 8.55 17.51 -43.91
C PRO A 237 8.39 16.14 -44.57
N GLU A 238 8.00 16.16 -45.84
CA GLU A 238 8.17 15.02 -46.74
C GLU A 238 9.65 14.85 -47.13
N ASP A 239 9.94 13.92 -48.05
CA ASP A 239 11.30 13.64 -48.53
C ASP A 239 11.90 14.80 -49.35
N ARG A 240 11.06 15.73 -49.83
CA ARG A 240 11.46 16.89 -50.63
C ARG A 240 10.69 18.14 -50.24
N LEU A 241 11.36 19.29 -50.31
CA LEU A 241 10.79 20.59 -50.01
C LEU A 241 10.65 21.43 -51.29
N PRO A 242 9.47 22.02 -51.57
CA PRO A 242 9.32 22.92 -52.70
C PRO A 242 10.13 24.19 -52.47
N VAL A 243 10.80 24.65 -53.53
CA VAL A 243 11.63 25.85 -53.55
C VAL A 243 10.96 26.88 -54.45
N ILE A 244 10.64 28.04 -53.87
CA ILE A 244 10.00 29.15 -54.57
C ILE A 244 10.89 30.38 -54.41
N ASN A 245 11.28 30.99 -55.54
CA ASN A 245 12.22 32.12 -55.57
C ASN A 245 13.54 31.82 -54.84
N GLY A 246 14.06 30.58 -54.95
CA GLY A 246 15.30 30.14 -54.31
C GLY A 246 15.24 29.95 -52.79
N ARG A 247 14.04 29.96 -52.19
CA ARG A 247 13.82 29.63 -50.76
C ARG A 247 12.92 28.42 -50.61
N VAL A 248 13.28 27.52 -49.70
CA VAL A 248 12.40 26.42 -49.28
C VAL A 248 11.15 26.99 -48.60
N MET A 249 9.99 26.47 -48.97
CA MET A 249 8.76 26.78 -48.27
C MET A 249 8.68 25.96 -46.99
N THR A 250 8.45 26.64 -45.87
CA THR A 250 8.34 26.01 -44.54
C THR A 250 6.90 25.81 -44.10
N ALA A 251 5.94 26.43 -44.80
CA ALA A 251 4.52 26.19 -44.63
C ALA A 251 4.11 25.08 -45.60
N THR A 252 3.47 24.04 -45.07
CA THR A 252 2.60 23.17 -45.84
C THR A 252 1.57 24.08 -46.53
N LEU A 253 1.44 23.96 -47.85
CA LEU A 253 0.33 24.57 -48.56
C LEU A 253 -0.92 23.84 -48.08
N ASP A 254 -1.52 24.34 -47.00
CA ASP A 254 -2.91 24.03 -46.68
C ASP A 254 -3.69 24.40 -47.93
N SER A 255 -4.16 23.40 -48.67
CA SER A 255 -5.23 23.60 -49.62
C SER A 255 -6.45 23.97 -48.78
N GLU A 256 -6.56 25.26 -48.43
CA GLU A 256 -7.69 25.86 -47.76
C GLU A 256 -8.92 25.52 -48.59
N THR A 257 -9.65 24.50 -48.14
CA THR A 257 -10.94 24.16 -48.70
C THR A 257 -11.89 25.24 -48.22
N GLU A 258 -12.04 26.28 -49.05
CA GLU A 258 -12.97 27.38 -48.92
C GLU A 258 -14.38 26.79 -48.70
N THR A 259 -14.77 26.62 -47.43
CA THR A 259 -16.11 26.16 -47.08
C THR A 259 -17.02 27.38 -47.12
N GLU A 260 -17.55 27.60 -48.33
CA GLU A 260 -18.61 28.55 -48.63
C GLU A 260 -19.78 28.35 -47.66
N THR A 261 -19.94 29.30 -46.73
CA THR A 261 -21.04 29.33 -45.77
C THR A 261 -22.32 29.76 -46.50
N VAL A 262 -23.09 28.80 -47.01
CA VAL A 262 -24.45 29.05 -47.51
C VAL A 262 -25.42 29.12 -46.33
N ARG A 263 -25.93 30.33 -46.08
CA ARG A 263 -27.10 30.61 -45.23
C ARG A 263 -28.28 29.72 -45.63
N GLN A 264 -28.99 29.18 -44.63
CA GLN A 264 -30.46 29.18 -44.56
C GLN A 264 -30.89 29.38 -43.11
#